data_AF-A0A6L6IY49-F1
#
_entry.id   AF-A0A6L6IY49-F1
#
_cell.length_a   1.000
_cell.length_b   1.000
_cell.length_c   1.000
_cell.angle_alpha   90.00
_cell.angle_beta   90.00
_cell.angle_gamma   90.00
#
_symmetry.space_group_name_H-M   'P 1'
#
loop_
_entity.id
_entity.type
_entity.pdbx_description
1 polymer ?
#
loop_
_entity_poly.entity_id
_entity_poly.type
_entity_poly.pdbx_seq_one_letter_code
_entity_poly.pdbx_strand_id
1 'polypeptide(L)'
;MPAPVRYTDDLETIDSDEAATVRSLLDSFDHILRTTARDYGHAVRSVHAKAHAVLQGTLQVHEGLPAELRQGLFATPGTHPAWLRVSTNPGDLLSDKISLPRGIALKVEEARGPRLDGAIGQAQDFLMIDGPAFAVATAHDFARQLKLLAATTDRAEGGKVLLSKILQTVNAALGRVGAESASLAGIGGAPQVHPLGQTYFSATPFRYGDHVAKFRLRPLSADLTELTGKKIDTSDGDSPIRAHVRASMAGFDAEWAFEVQLARDLVCQPIEDASQIWDEDEAPFAQVATLRVPRQDSLDPAQVDQVDLGMRFSPWNGLQAHRPLGGVNRARRLPYEQSAQFRARFNRCPIHDLDMAE
;
A
#
# COMPACT_ATOMS: atom_id res chain seq x y z
N MET A 1 3.53 -22.52 -19.71
CA MET A 1 2.64 -21.40 -19.33
C MET A 1 2.29 -20.59 -20.57
N PRO A 2 1.04 -20.10 -20.70
CA PRO A 2 0.64 -19.18 -21.79
C PRO A 2 1.46 -17.89 -21.80
N ALA A 3 1.53 -17.20 -22.94
CA ALA A 3 2.18 -15.88 -23.00
C ALA A 3 1.43 -14.85 -22.12
N PRO A 4 2.11 -13.83 -21.57
CA PRO A 4 1.45 -12.76 -20.85
C PRO A 4 0.38 -12.06 -21.69
N VAL A 5 -0.75 -11.72 -21.05
CA VAL A 5 -1.82 -10.95 -21.66
C VAL A 5 -1.27 -9.61 -22.13
N ARG A 6 -1.55 -9.25 -23.38
CA ARG A 6 -1.22 -7.92 -23.92
C ARG A 6 -2.27 -6.92 -23.49
N TYR A 7 -1.83 -5.78 -23.01
CA TYR A 7 -2.70 -4.69 -22.62
C TYR A 7 -3.31 -4.00 -23.84
N THR A 8 -4.62 -3.75 -23.76
CA THR A 8 -5.39 -2.87 -24.63
C THR A 8 -6.42 -2.12 -23.78
N ASP A 9 -6.87 -0.93 -24.21
CA ASP A 9 -7.79 -0.12 -23.39
C ASP A 9 -9.18 -0.75 -23.21
N ASP A 10 -9.56 -1.71 -24.06
CA ASP A 10 -10.84 -2.45 -23.99
C ASP A 10 -10.82 -3.61 -22.97
N LEU A 11 -9.70 -3.85 -22.27
CA LEU A 11 -9.64 -4.83 -21.19
C LEU A 11 -10.34 -4.36 -19.90
N GLU A 12 -10.55 -3.06 -19.74
CA GLU A 12 -11.26 -2.51 -18.58
C GLU A 12 -12.76 -2.36 -18.90
N THR A 13 -13.58 -2.62 -17.89
CA THR A 13 -15.02 -2.36 -17.94
C THR A 13 -15.35 -1.29 -16.92
N ILE A 14 -15.99 -0.20 -17.38
CA ILE A 14 -16.41 0.90 -16.51
C ILE A 14 -17.87 0.70 -16.16
N ASP A 15 -18.16 0.54 -14.87
CA ASP A 15 -19.52 0.40 -14.37
C ASP A 15 -20.32 1.69 -14.58
N SER A 16 -21.59 1.55 -14.98
CA SER A 16 -22.48 2.69 -15.28
C SER A 16 -22.71 3.62 -14.08
N ASP A 17 -22.56 3.13 -12.86
CA ASP A 17 -22.70 3.85 -11.60
C ASP A 17 -21.36 4.20 -10.93
N GLU A 18 -20.22 3.98 -11.61
CA GLU A 18 -18.88 4.23 -11.04
C GLU A 18 -18.75 5.67 -10.52
N ALA A 19 -19.26 6.66 -11.25
CA ALA A 19 -19.24 8.06 -10.82
C ALA A 19 -20.07 8.32 -9.54
N ALA A 20 -21.14 7.56 -9.30
CA ALA A 20 -21.89 7.63 -8.03
C ALA A 20 -21.12 6.97 -6.89
N THR A 21 -20.51 5.81 -7.16
CA THR A 21 -19.64 5.09 -6.22
C THR A 21 -18.46 5.96 -5.77
N VAL A 22 -17.78 6.62 -6.70
CA VAL A 22 -16.67 7.53 -6.39
C VAL A 22 -17.12 8.70 -5.53
N ARG A 23 -18.28 9.31 -5.81
CA ARG A 23 -18.84 10.36 -4.94
C ARG A 23 -19.10 9.86 -3.52
N SER A 24 -19.68 8.67 -3.36
CA SER A 24 -19.90 8.08 -2.02
C SER A 24 -18.58 7.83 -1.26
N LEU A 25 -17.51 7.45 -1.95
CA LEU A 25 -16.18 7.32 -1.35
C LEU A 25 -15.63 8.68 -0.89
N LEU A 26 -15.72 9.70 -1.76
CA LEU A 26 -15.26 11.06 -1.43
C LEU A 26 -15.97 11.61 -0.19
N ASP A 27 -17.28 11.44 -0.09
CA ASP A 27 -18.07 11.86 1.07
C ASP A 27 -17.63 11.14 2.36
N SER A 28 -17.40 9.83 2.28
CA SER A 28 -16.98 9.02 3.43
C SER A 28 -15.56 9.40 3.90
N PHE A 29 -14.63 9.61 2.96
CA PHE A 29 -13.29 10.07 3.30
C PHE A 29 -13.26 11.51 3.81
N ASP A 30 -14.10 12.41 3.27
CA ASP A 30 -14.24 13.78 3.78
C ASP A 30 -14.71 13.78 5.23
N HIS A 31 -15.68 12.91 5.55
CA HIS A 31 -16.15 12.73 6.91
C HIS A 31 -15.02 12.31 7.84
N ILE A 32 -14.24 11.28 7.49
CA ILE A 32 -13.10 10.83 8.30
C ILE A 32 -12.07 11.95 8.48
N LEU A 33 -11.67 12.63 7.40
CA LEU A 33 -10.70 13.72 7.44
C LEU A 33 -11.14 14.84 8.37
N ARG A 34 -12.39 15.32 8.24
CA ARG A 34 -12.90 16.41 9.08
C ARG A 34 -13.04 16.02 10.54
N THR A 35 -13.47 14.79 10.83
CA THR A 35 -13.60 14.29 12.20
C THR A 35 -12.23 14.22 12.86
N THR A 36 -11.30 13.46 12.29
CA THR A 36 -9.94 13.31 12.83
C THR A 36 -9.18 14.65 12.94
N ALA A 37 -9.30 15.54 11.95
CA ALA A 37 -8.65 16.85 12.00
C ALA A 37 -9.22 17.76 13.10
N ARG A 38 -10.52 17.65 13.40
CA ARG A 38 -11.14 18.33 14.55
C ARG A 38 -10.61 17.77 15.86
N ASP A 39 -10.56 16.44 15.98
CA ASP A 39 -10.22 15.76 17.23
C ASP A 39 -8.74 15.95 17.58
N TYR A 40 -7.86 15.92 16.58
CA TYR A 40 -6.41 16.02 16.78
C TYR A 40 -5.88 17.47 16.67
N GLY A 41 -6.71 18.41 16.19
CA GLY A 41 -6.25 19.76 15.84
C GLY A 41 -5.25 19.78 14.67
N HIS A 42 -5.10 18.66 13.96
CA HIS A 42 -4.16 18.44 12.87
C HIS A 42 -4.73 17.41 11.90
N ALA A 43 -4.69 17.69 10.60
CA ALA A 43 -5.20 16.78 9.58
C ALA A 43 -4.21 15.65 9.28
N VAL A 44 -4.64 14.43 9.53
CA VAL A 44 -3.93 13.19 9.15
C VAL A 44 -4.50 12.60 7.85
N ARG A 45 -3.93 11.50 7.37
CA ARG A 45 -4.44 10.80 6.17
C ARG A 45 -5.80 10.16 6.47
N SER A 46 -6.71 10.12 5.49
CA SER A 46 -8.08 9.59 5.65
C SER A 46 -8.11 8.07 5.92
N VAL A 47 -7.05 7.39 5.49
CA VAL A 47 -6.68 6.01 5.81
C VAL A 47 -5.16 5.98 5.90
N HIS A 48 -4.60 4.97 6.56
CA HIS A 48 -3.18 4.87 6.81
C HIS A 48 -2.63 6.05 7.63
N ALA A 49 -3.42 6.56 8.58
CA ALA A 49 -3.09 7.75 9.35
C ALA A 49 -1.80 7.56 10.15
N LYS A 50 -1.68 6.45 10.89
CA LYS A 50 -0.51 6.17 11.72
C LYS A 50 0.63 5.59 10.90
N ALA A 51 1.72 6.36 10.76
CA ALA A 51 2.99 5.85 10.26
C ALA A 51 3.76 5.09 11.36
N HIS A 52 4.38 3.98 11.00
CA HIS A 52 5.26 3.19 11.88
C HIS A 52 6.74 3.29 11.51
N ALA A 53 7.04 3.69 10.28
CA ALA A 53 8.39 4.02 9.84
C ALA A 53 8.36 4.88 8.57
N VAL A 54 9.38 5.72 8.44
CA VAL A 54 9.83 6.33 7.19
C VAL A 54 11.24 5.82 6.93
N LEU A 55 11.50 5.34 5.71
CA LEU A 55 12.80 4.78 5.33
C LEU A 55 13.26 5.36 4.00
N GLN A 56 14.55 5.65 3.89
CA GLN A 56 15.21 6.02 2.65
C GLN A 56 16.07 4.88 2.13
N GLY A 57 16.06 4.65 0.82
CA GLY A 57 16.87 3.62 0.18
C GLY A 57 17.04 3.83 -1.32
N THR A 58 17.38 2.75 -2.02
CA THR A 58 17.50 2.74 -3.48
C THR A 58 16.83 1.50 -4.07
N LEU A 59 16.13 1.67 -5.19
CA LEU A 59 15.62 0.58 -6.02
C LEU A 59 16.58 0.33 -7.18
N GLN A 60 17.20 -0.85 -7.21
CA GLN A 60 18.04 -1.29 -8.32
C GLN A 60 17.22 -2.13 -9.30
N VAL A 61 16.92 -1.59 -10.48
CA VAL A 61 16.35 -2.34 -11.60
C VAL A 61 17.40 -3.29 -12.18
N HIS A 62 17.05 -4.55 -12.35
CA HIS A 62 17.98 -5.58 -12.80
C HIS A 62 18.30 -5.47 -14.30
N GLU A 63 19.50 -5.90 -14.66
CA GLU A 63 19.91 -6.07 -16.06
C GLU A 63 19.38 -7.39 -16.63
N GLY A 64 19.32 -7.48 -17.97
CA GLY A 64 19.02 -8.75 -18.64
C GLY A 64 17.60 -9.28 -18.44
N LEU A 65 16.66 -8.45 -17.98
CA LEU A 65 15.27 -8.86 -17.83
C LEU A 65 14.67 -9.30 -19.19
N PRO A 66 13.86 -10.39 -19.21
CA PRO A 66 13.06 -10.76 -20.37
C PRO A 66 12.22 -9.58 -20.89
N ALA A 67 11.91 -9.57 -22.19
CA ALA A 67 11.21 -8.45 -22.81
C ALA A 67 9.87 -8.13 -22.14
N GLU A 68 9.10 -9.16 -21.75
CA GLU A 68 7.83 -8.98 -21.02
C GLU A 68 7.97 -8.36 -19.62
N LEU A 69 9.16 -8.45 -19.00
CA LEU A 69 9.48 -7.89 -17.67
C LEU A 69 10.26 -6.58 -17.74
N ARG A 70 10.67 -6.16 -18.94
CA ARG A 70 11.42 -4.92 -19.17
C ARG A 70 10.47 -3.82 -19.64
N GLN A 71 9.59 -3.38 -18.73
CA GLN A 71 8.48 -2.45 -19.05
C GLN A 71 8.42 -1.26 -18.09
N GLY A 72 7.99 -0.10 -18.59
CA GLY A 72 7.82 1.11 -17.79
C GLY A 72 9.08 1.49 -17.01
N LEU A 73 8.96 1.68 -15.69
CA LEU A 73 10.09 1.92 -14.77
C LEU A 73 11.21 0.86 -14.90
N PHE A 74 10.85 -0.38 -15.22
CA PHE A 74 11.80 -1.50 -15.31
C PHE A 74 12.36 -1.69 -16.73
N ALA A 75 12.08 -0.77 -17.65
CA ALA A 75 12.51 -0.86 -19.04
C ALA A 75 14.03 -0.67 -19.21
N THR A 76 14.64 0.12 -18.33
CA THR A 76 16.07 0.43 -18.35
C THR A 76 16.67 0.07 -16.99
N PRO A 77 17.74 -0.75 -16.95
CA PRO A 77 18.47 -1.02 -15.70
C PRO A 77 19.04 0.26 -15.10
N GLY A 78 19.06 0.34 -13.77
CA GLY A 78 19.52 1.55 -13.08
C GLY A 78 19.19 1.55 -11.60
N THR A 79 19.85 2.45 -10.87
CA THR A 79 19.58 2.70 -9.46
C THR A 79 18.73 3.95 -9.32
N HIS A 80 17.63 3.86 -8.58
CA HIS A 80 16.73 4.98 -8.32
C HIS A 80 16.66 5.26 -6.82
N PRO A 81 16.71 6.53 -6.37
CA PRO A 81 16.39 6.87 -4.99
C PRO A 81 14.96 6.42 -4.66
N ALA A 82 14.75 5.95 -3.42
CA ALA A 82 13.47 5.41 -3.01
C ALA A 82 13.12 5.81 -1.57
N TRP A 83 11.83 6.02 -1.32
CA TRP A 83 11.26 6.34 -0.02
C TRP A 83 10.16 5.36 0.33
N LEU A 84 10.17 4.89 1.57
CA LEU A 84 9.14 3.99 2.09
C LEU A 84 8.43 4.59 3.28
N ARG A 85 7.14 4.28 3.37
CA ARG A 85 6.30 4.59 4.52
C ARG A 85 5.53 3.35 4.95
N VAL A 86 5.83 2.85 6.15
CA VAL A 86 5.10 1.74 6.77
C VAL A 86 3.97 2.30 7.63
N SER A 87 2.79 1.70 7.58
CA SER A 87 1.58 2.22 8.26
C SER A 87 0.58 1.11 8.63
N THR A 88 -0.44 1.47 9.42
CA THR A 88 -1.64 0.65 9.65
C THR A 88 -2.86 1.31 9.02
N ASN A 89 -3.79 0.52 8.48
CA ASN A 89 -4.83 0.99 7.55
C ASN A 89 -5.84 2.06 8.04
N PRO A 90 -6.27 2.13 9.31
CA PRO A 90 -7.31 3.08 9.72
C PRO A 90 -6.95 4.56 9.54
N GLY A 91 -7.98 5.41 9.48
CA GLY A 91 -7.85 6.87 9.47
C GLY A 91 -7.67 7.48 10.87
N ASP A 92 -7.96 6.73 11.92
CA ASP A 92 -7.71 7.11 13.31
C ASP A 92 -6.25 6.82 13.70
N LEU A 93 -5.67 7.62 14.61
CA LEU A 93 -4.39 7.31 15.27
C LEU A 93 -4.59 6.31 16.40
N LEU A 94 -4.81 5.04 16.06
CA LEU A 94 -5.14 4.00 17.02
C LEU A 94 -3.94 3.46 17.80
N SER A 95 -4.20 2.92 19.00
CA SER A 95 -3.24 2.11 19.74
C SER A 95 -2.79 0.87 18.96
N ASP A 96 -1.50 0.55 19.03
CA ASP A 96 -0.91 -0.64 18.40
C ASP A 96 -1.40 -1.96 19.03
N LYS A 97 -2.10 -1.89 20.17
CA LYS A 97 -2.78 -3.04 20.80
C LYS A 97 -3.89 -3.61 19.91
N ILE A 98 -4.41 -2.81 18.97
CA ILE A 98 -5.41 -3.22 18.00
C ILE A 98 -4.69 -3.91 16.82
N SER A 99 -5.08 -5.15 16.51
CA SER A 99 -4.59 -5.84 15.32
C SER A 99 -5.19 -5.24 14.07
N LEU A 100 -4.34 -4.79 13.17
CA LEU A 100 -4.69 -4.12 11.94
C LEU A 100 -3.78 -4.62 10.82
N PRO A 101 -4.24 -4.68 9.56
CA PRO A 101 -3.35 -4.90 8.43
C PRO A 101 -2.27 -3.82 8.35
N ARG A 102 -1.18 -4.14 7.67
CA ARG A 102 -0.07 -3.23 7.40
C ARG A 102 -0.11 -2.74 5.96
N GLY A 103 0.21 -1.47 5.77
CA GLY A 103 0.48 -0.89 4.47
C GLY A 103 1.93 -0.48 4.34
N ILE A 104 2.49 -0.62 3.14
CA ILE A 104 3.75 0.00 2.75
C ILE A 104 3.54 0.81 1.47
N ALA A 105 3.92 2.08 1.49
CA ALA A 105 4.00 2.89 0.30
C ALA A 105 5.47 3.03 -0.09
N LEU A 106 5.80 2.75 -1.35
CA LEU A 106 7.11 2.94 -1.95
C LEU A 106 6.99 4.06 -3.00
N LYS A 107 7.81 5.09 -2.90
CA LYS A 107 8.02 6.09 -3.95
C LYS A 107 9.40 5.87 -4.53
N VAL A 108 9.48 5.74 -5.85
CA VAL A 108 10.73 5.58 -6.60
C VAL A 108 10.96 6.84 -7.41
N GLU A 109 12.04 7.55 -7.13
CA GLU A 109 12.38 8.80 -7.82
C GLU A 109 12.99 8.54 -9.20
N GLU A 110 13.07 9.59 -10.01
CA GLU A 110 13.69 9.56 -11.34
C GLU A 110 13.04 8.54 -12.31
N ALA A 111 11.76 8.25 -12.12
CA ALA A 111 10.92 7.46 -13.00
C ALA A 111 10.56 8.25 -14.27
N ARG A 112 11.45 8.18 -15.28
CA ARG A 112 11.32 8.89 -16.56
C ARG A 112 10.35 8.19 -17.53
N GLY A 113 9.59 8.98 -18.28
CA GLY A 113 8.68 8.51 -19.33
C GLY A 113 7.34 9.26 -19.33
N PRO A 114 6.41 8.91 -20.25
CA PRO A 114 5.07 9.49 -20.28
C PRO A 114 4.36 9.33 -18.94
N ARG A 115 3.74 10.41 -18.45
CA ARG A 115 3.18 10.51 -17.10
C ARG A 115 1.66 10.39 -17.11
N LEU A 116 1.10 9.86 -16.03
CA LEU A 116 -0.35 9.86 -15.80
C LEU A 116 -0.86 11.29 -15.57
N ASP A 117 -2.11 11.55 -15.94
CA ASP A 117 -2.76 12.83 -15.70
C ASP A 117 -2.85 13.13 -14.20
N GLY A 118 -2.28 14.25 -13.77
CA GLY A 118 -2.23 14.66 -12.36
C GLY A 118 -1.12 13.97 -11.55
N ALA A 119 -0.23 13.21 -12.20
CA ALA A 119 1.03 12.80 -11.59
C ALA A 119 1.91 14.04 -11.33
N ILE A 120 2.62 14.03 -10.21
CA ILE A 120 3.50 15.10 -9.76
C ILE A 120 4.94 14.58 -9.81
N GLY A 121 5.87 15.47 -10.15
CA GLY A 121 7.30 15.17 -10.22
C GLY A 121 7.66 14.05 -11.21
N GLN A 122 8.86 13.50 -11.01
CA GLN A 122 9.39 12.36 -11.78
C GLN A 122 9.45 11.09 -10.93
N ALA A 123 8.42 10.82 -10.13
CA ALA A 123 8.39 9.65 -9.24
C ALA A 123 7.41 8.55 -9.71
N GLN A 124 7.58 7.30 -9.27
CA GLN A 124 6.60 6.24 -9.41
C GLN A 124 6.23 5.73 -8.02
N ASP A 125 4.96 5.81 -7.69
CA ASP A 125 4.45 5.32 -6.41
C ASP A 125 3.89 3.89 -6.58
N PHE A 126 4.22 3.03 -5.63
CA PHE A 126 3.63 1.70 -5.45
C PHE A 126 3.07 1.62 -4.04
N LEU A 127 1.74 1.54 -3.92
CA LEU A 127 1.07 1.42 -2.63
C LEU A 127 0.60 -0.02 -2.46
N MET A 128 1.08 -0.66 -1.40
CA MET A 128 0.95 -2.09 -1.17
C MET A 128 0.46 -2.37 0.25
N ILE A 129 -0.18 -3.53 0.42
CA ILE A 129 -0.69 -4.03 1.71
C ILE A 129 -0.15 -5.43 1.97
N ASP A 130 -0.16 -5.87 3.22
CA ASP A 130 0.32 -7.20 3.64
C ASP A 130 -0.66 -8.36 3.32
N GLY A 131 -1.56 -8.18 2.35
CA GLY A 131 -2.48 -9.19 1.85
C GLY A 131 -2.42 -9.32 0.32
N PRO A 132 -2.49 -10.55 -0.25
CA PRO A 132 -2.28 -10.80 -1.68
C PRO A 132 -3.41 -10.30 -2.59
N ALA A 133 -4.56 -9.96 -2.02
CA ALA A 133 -5.71 -9.42 -2.72
C ALA A 133 -6.42 -8.34 -1.89
N PHE A 134 -7.25 -7.54 -2.54
CA PHE A 134 -8.04 -6.53 -1.86
C PHE A 134 -9.18 -7.20 -1.08
N ALA A 135 -9.61 -6.59 0.03
CA ALA A 135 -10.62 -7.21 0.90
C ALA A 135 -12.02 -7.34 0.25
N VAL A 136 -12.25 -6.64 -0.85
CA VAL A 136 -13.50 -6.61 -1.60
C VAL A 136 -13.20 -6.62 -3.10
N ALA A 137 -14.13 -7.17 -3.89
CA ALA A 137 -13.97 -7.30 -5.33
C ALA A 137 -14.07 -5.96 -6.06
N THR A 138 -15.10 -5.17 -5.74
CA THR A 138 -15.54 -4.01 -6.54
C THR A 138 -15.39 -2.68 -5.82
N ALA A 139 -15.39 -1.57 -6.58
CA ALA A 139 -15.43 -0.23 -6.03
C ALA A 139 -16.71 0.04 -5.21
N HIS A 140 -17.84 -0.53 -5.64
CA HIS A 140 -19.12 -0.40 -4.94
C HIS A 140 -19.04 -1.03 -3.54
N ASP A 141 -18.48 -2.23 -3.43
CA ASP A 141 -18.30 -2.91 -2.14
C ASP A 141 -17.27 -2.20 -1.26
N PHE A 142 -16.24 -1.60 -1.87
CA PHE A 142 -15.30 -0.74 -1.16
C PHE A 142 -16.00 0.48 -0.55
N ALA A 143 -16.85 1.17 -1.32
CA ALA A 143 -17.64 2.30 -0.82
C ALA A 143 -18.56 1.89 0.34
N ARG A 144 -19.23 0.74 0.22
CA ARG A 144 -20.10 0.20 1.26
C ARG A 144 -19.34 -0.11 2.55
N GLN A 145 -18.20 -0.79 2.44
CA GLN A 145 -17.37 -1.14 3.59
C GLN A 145 -16.77 0.10 4.25
N LEU A 146 -16.28 1.06 3.46
CA LEU A 146 -15.74 2.32 3.98
C LEU A 146 -16.82 3.12 4.73
N LYS A 147 -18.05 3.18 4.21
CA LYS A 147 -19.15 3.88 4.90
C LYS A 147 -19.43 3.30 6.29
N LEU A 148 -19.36 1.97 6.43
CA LEU A 148 -19.50 1.30 7.73
C LEU A 148 -18.32 1.64 8.66
N LEU A 149 -17.09 1.62 8.15
CA LEU A 149 -15.89 1.97 8.93
C LEU A 149 -15.91 3.44 9.36
N ALA A 150 -16.24 4.35 8.45
CA ALA A 150 -16.35 5.78 8.71
C ALA A 150 -17.39 6.07 9.81
N ALA A 151 -18.49 5.32 9.85
CA ALA A 151 -19.47 5.45 10.93
C ALA A 151 -18.90 5.08 12.31
N THR A 152 -17.81 4.31 12.37
CA THR A 152 -17.12 3.92 13.62
C THR A 152 -15.93 4.80 13.98
N THR A 153 -15.56 5.77 13.13
CA THR A 153 -14.60 6.82 13.47
C THR A 153 -15.09 7.53 14.74
N ASP A 154 -14.18 7.81 15.68
CA ASP A 154 -14.49 8.42 16.99
C ASP A 154 -15.33 7.56 17.98
N ARG A 155 -15.54 6.25 17.71
CA ARG A 155 -16.15 5.34 18.71
C ARG A 155 -15.12 4.71 19.65
N ALA A 156 -15.45 4.71 20.94
CA ALA A 156 -14.64 4.29 22.09
C ALA A 156 -13.54 3.24 21.79
N GLU A 157 -12.29 3.66 21.91
CA GLU A 157 -11.08 2.86 21.62
C GLU A 157 -11.05 1.52 22.38
N GLY A 158 -11.53 1.50 23.63
CA GLY A 158 -11.64 0.27 24.43
C GLY A 158 -12.57 -0.79 23.82
N GLY A 159 -13.64 -0.38 23.14
CA GLY A 159 -14.54 -1.29 22.42
C GLY A 159 -13.89 -1.87 21.16
N LYS A 160 -13.09 -1.07 20.44
CA LYS A 160 -12.34 -1.49 19.25
C LYS A 160 -11.23 -2.50 19.59
N VAL A 161 -10.52 -2.29 20.71
CA VAL A 161 -9.53 -3.25 21.22
C VAL A 161 -10.16 -4.61 21.53
N LEU A 162 -11.31 -4.61 22.21
CA LEU A 162 -12.01 -5.84 22.56
C LEU A 162 -12.50 -6.59 21.31
N LEU A 163 -13.11 -5.88 20.35
CA LEU A 163 -13.56 -6.45 19.09
C LEU A 163 -12.39 -7.02 18.27
N SER A 164 -11.27 -6.30 18.19
CA SER A 164 -10.08 -6.75 17.47
C SER A 164 -9.50 -8.05 18.07
N LYS A 165 -9.45 -8.17 19.40
CA LYS A 165 -9.02 -9.42 20.07
C LYS A 165 -9.94 -10.61 19.77
N ILE A 166 -11.25 -10.37 19.71
CA ILE A 166 -12.23 -11.40 19.32
C ILE A 166 -11.97 -11.83 17.87
N LEU A 167 -11.82 -10.88 16.95
CA LEU A 167 -11.57 -11.18 15.54
C LEU A 167 -10.21 -11.85 15.29
N GLN A 168 -9.14 -11.47 16.01
CA GLN A 168 -7.85 -12.18 15.99
C GLN A 168 -8.03 -13.66 16.36
N THR A 169 -8.83 -13.95 17.39
CA THR A 169 -9.07 -15.32 17.87
C THR A 169 -9.80 -16.14 16.81
N VAL A 170 -10.80 -15.54 16.16
CA VAL A 170 -11.54 -16.17 15.05
C VAL A 170 -10.61 -16.40 13.85
N ASN A 171 -9.81 -15.41 13.46
CA ASN A 171 -8.91 -15.53 12.31
C ASN A 171 -7.81 -16.59 12.55
N ALA A 172 -7.22 -16.63 13.74
CA ALA A 172 -6.22 -17.65 14.10
C ALA A 172 -6.81 -19.08 14.13
N ALA A 173 -8.08 -19.24 14.47
CA ALA A 173 -8.76 -20.53 14.40
C ALA A 173 -9.03 -20.95 12.93
N LEU A 174 -9.42 -20.00 12.08
CA LEU A 174 -9.64 -20.23 10.65
C LEU A 174 -8.35 -20.58 9.90
N GLY A 175 -7.24 -19.92 10.22
CA GLY A 175 -5.92 -20.21 9.63
C GLY A 175 -5.43 -21.63 9.90
N ARG A 176 -5.79 -22.23 11.05
CA ARG A 176 -5.47 -23.66 11.33
C ARG A 176 -6.24 -24.65 10.45
N VAL A 177 -7.32 -24.21 9.81
CA VAL A 177 -8.17 -25.03 8.94
C VAL A 177 -8.01 -24.62 7.46
N GLY A 178 -7.07 -23.71 7.15
CA GLY A 178 -6.81 -23.23 5.79
C GLY A 178 -7.88 -22.30 5.22
N ALA A 179 -8.76 -21.74 6.07
CA ALA A 179 -9.90 -20.92 5.68
C ALA A 179 -9.73 -19.45 6.11
N GLU A 180 -8.53 -18.88 5.95
CA GLU A 180 -8.28 -17.47 6.28
C GLU A 180 -9.22 -16.55 5.48
N SER A 181 -9.94 -15.67 6.17
CA SER A 181 -10.81 -14.70 5.52
C SER A 181 -10.09 -13.36 5.40
N ALA A 182 -9.73 -12.98 4.17
CA ALA A 182 -9.15 -11.68 3.87
C ALA A 182 -10.02 -10.51 4.38
N SER A 183 -11.35 -10.71 4.41
CA SER A 183 -12.29 -9.71 4.95
C SER A 183 -12.23 -9.57 6.47
N LEU A 184 -11.96 -10.65 7.22
CA LEU A 184 -11.78 -10.59 8.68
C LEU A 184 -10.44 -9.95 9.03
N ALA A 185 -9.36 -10.31 8.34
CA ALA A 185 -8.06 -9.66 8.52
C ALA A 185 -8.14 -8.14 8.27
N GLY A 186 -8.90 -7.72 7.26
CA GLY A 186 -9.06 -6.32 6.85
C GLY A 186 -9.78 -5.39 7.85
N ILE A 187 -10.63 -5.94 8.74
CA ILE A 187 -11.48 -5.16 9.68
C ILE A 187 -10.92 -5.21 11.12
N GLY A 188 -9.99 -6.12 11.39
CA GLY A 188 -9.31 -6.30 12.66
C GLY A 188 -9.10 -7.79 12.89
N GLY A 189 -7.90 -8.23 13.28
CA GLY A 189 -7.59 -9.66 13.40
C GLY A 189 -6.40 -10.14 12.56
N ALA A 190 -5.77 -9.23 11.82
CA ALA A 190 -4.45 -9.47 11.21
C ALA A 190 -3.44 -9.93 12.28
N PRO A 191 -2.48 -10.82 11.99
CA PRO A 191 -1.46 -11.20 12.95
C PRO A 191 -0.64 -9.99 13.44
N GLN A 192 -0.31 -9.90 14.74
CA GLN A 192 0.64 -8.90 15.26
C GLN A 192 2.08 -9.35 14.98
N VAL A 193 2.46 -9.29 13.71
CA VAL A 193 3.78 -9.70 13.22
C VAL A 193 4.65 -8.50 12.87
N HIS A 194 5.96 -8.71 12.82
CA HIS A 194 6.93 -7.67 12.55
C HIS A 194 6.75 -7.10 11.12
N PRO A 195 6.46 -5.79 10.94
CA PRO A 195 6.13 -5.24 9.63
C PRO A 195 7.23 -5.42 8.57
N LEU A 196 8.50 -5.32 8.98
CA LEU A 196 9.62 -5.46 8.02
C LEU A 196 9.76 -6.89 7.45
N GLY A 197 9.28 -7.91 8.16
CA GLY A 197 9.32 -9.30 7.71
C GLY A 197 8.09 -9.71 6.89
N GLN A 198 7.16 -8.79 6.62
CA GLN A 198 5.97 -9.06 5.80
C GLN A 198 6.27 -8.96 4.31
N THR A 199 5.51 -9.72 3.52
CA THR A 199 5.43 -9.53 2.07
C THR A 199 4.26 -8.61 1.76
N TYR A 200 4.50 -7.60 0.94
CA TYR A 200 3.49 -6.62 0.57
C TYR A 200 3.10 -6.75 -0.89
N PHE A 201 1.83 -6.53 -1.20
CA PHE A 201 1.26 -6.71 -2.52
C PHE A 201 0.52 -5.45 -2.94
N SER A 202 0.60 -5.13 -4.22
CA SER A 202 -0.27 -4.13 -4.85
C SER A 202 -1.77 -4.44 -4.69
N ALA A 203 -2.11 -5.72 -4.53
CA ALA A 203 -3.44 -6.31 -4.40
C ALA A 203 -4.36 -6.13 -5.63
N THR A 204 -4.25 -5.00 -6.32
CA THR A 204 -4.98 -4.66 -7.55
C THR A 204 -4.06 -4.70 -8.78
N PRO A 205 -4.60 -4.90 -9.98
CA PRO A 205 -3.81 -4.95 -11.22
C PRO A 205 -3.47 -3.57 -11.77
N PHE A 206 -2.36 -3.50 -12.50
CA PHE A 206 -1.84 -2.31 -13.16
C PHE A 206 -1.49 -2.67 -14.60
N ARG A 207 -1.54 -1.67 -15.49
CA ARG A 207 -0.84 -1.74 -16.76
C ARG A 207 0.63 -1.91 -16.46
N TYR A 208 1.32 -2.65 -17.31
CA TYR A 208 2.74 -2.93 -17.21
C TYR A 208 3.36 -2.86 -18.60
N GLY A 209 3.50 -1.62 -19.11
CA GLY A 209 3.86 -1.33 -20.50
C GLY A 209 2.87 -1.97 -21.48
N ASP A 210 3.29 -3.04 -22.14
CA ASP A 210 2.49 -3.81 -23.09
C ASP A 210 1.65 -4.92 -22.44
N HIS A 211 1.70 -5.06 -21.10
CA HIS A 211 1.06 -6.16 -20.36
C HIS A 211 0.20 -5.67 -19.19
N VAL A 212 -0.40 -6.62 -18.46
CA VAL A 212 -1.13 -6.40 -17.21
C VAL A 212 -0.42 -7.16 -16.09
N ALA A 213 -0.26 -6.52 -14.93
CA ALA A 213 0.49 -7.10 -13.83
C ALA A 213 -0.04 -6.74 -12.43
N LYS A 214 0.30 -7.59 -11.45
CA LYS A 214 0.34 -7.25 -10.02
C LYS A 214 1.80 -7.16 -9.57
N PHE A 215 2.05 -6.40 -8.50
CA PHE A 215 3.36 -6.22 -7.88
C PHE A 215 3.41 -6.81 -6.47
N ARG A 216 4.61 -7.26 -6.07
CA ARG A 216 4.93 -7.76 -4.73
C ARG A 216 6.29 -7.24 -4.26
N LEU A 217 6.39 -6.89 -2.99
CA LEU A 217 7.63 -6.54 -2.29
C LEU A 217 7.86 -7.59 -1.20
N ARG A 218 8.82 -8.49 -1.45
CA ARG A 218 9.08 -9.66 -0.60
C ARG A 218 10.41 -9.50 0.15
N PRO A 219 10.50 -9.82 1.45
CA PRO A 219 11.76 -9.86 2.19
C PRO A 219 12.82 -10.70 1.45
N LEU A 220 14.05 -10.16 1.35
CA LEU A 220 15.17 -10.81 0.65
C LEU A 220 16.40 -10.99 1.54
N SER A 221 16.80 -9.99 2.33
CA SER A 221 17.95 -10.13 3.24
C SER A 221 17.67 -11.12 4.38
N ALA A 222 18.72 -11.79 4.86
CA ALA A 222 18.61 -12.78 5.94
C ALA A 222 17.90 -12.20 7.18
N ASP A 223 18.29 -11.00 7.60
CA ASP A 223 17.70 -10.31 8.75
C ASP A 223 16.19 -10.06 8.57
N LEU A 224 15.74 -9.63 7.38
CA LEU A 224 14.32 -9.44 7.12
C LEU A 224 13.55 -10.77 7.07
N THR A 225 14.15 -11.80 6.48
CA THR A 225 13.51 -13.13 6.42
C THR A 225 13.39 -13.78 7.80
N GLU A 226 14.31 -13.52 8.74
CA GLU A 226 14.19 -13.96 10.13
C GLU A 226 12.98 -13.32 10.85
N LEU A 227 12.58 -12.12 10.41
CA LEU A 227 11.40 -11.43 10.93
C LEU A 227 10.09 -11.93 10.34
N THR A 228 10.11 -12.74 9.28
CA THR A 228 8.89 -13.26 8.64
C THR A 228 8.09 -14.13 9.61
N GLY A 229 6.82 -13.76 9.81
CA GLY A 229 5.93 -14.43 10.77
C GLY A 229 6.29 -14.20 12.25
N LYS A 230 7.38 -13.50 12.57
CA LYS A 230 7.79 -13.21 13.95
C LYS A 230 6.76 -12.29 14.60
N LYS A 231 6.10 -12.79 15.65
CA LYS A 231 5.17 -12.00 16.44
C LYS A 231 5.92 -10.93 17.22
N ILE A 232 5.33 -9.74 17.30
CA ILE A 232 5.82 -8.64 18.11
C ILE A 232 4.90 -8.43 19.31
N ASP A 233 5.49 -8.10 20.45
CA ASP A 233 4.71 -7.66 21.59
C ASP A 233 4.21 -6.24 21.36
N THR A 234 2.89 -6.08 21.39
CA THR A 234 2.20 -4.80 21.25
C THR A 234 1.39 -4.42 22.49
N SER A 235 1.54 -5.12 23.63
CA SER A 235 0.73 -4.85 24.82
C SER A 235 1.20 -3.64 25.64
N ASP A 236 2.47 -3.27 25.52
CA ASP A 236 3.10 -2.23 26.33
C ASP A 236 3.69 -1.09 25.48
N GLY A 237 3.65 0.13 26.04
CA GLY A 237 4.12 1.36 25.41
C GLY A 237 3.11 2.05 24.48
N ASP A 238 3.45 3.27 24.06
CA ASP A 238 2.55 4.14 23.28
C ASP A 238 2.50 3.76 21.78
N SER A 239 3.60 3.20 21.25
CA SER A 239 3.71 2.75 19.86
C SER A 239 4.72 1.61 19.72
N PRO A 240 4.45 0.42 20.28
CA PRO A 240 5.34 -0.74 20.23
C PRO A 240 5.76 -1.14 18.80
N ILE A 241 4.89 -1.00 17.79
CA ILE A 241 5.27 -1.32 16.40
C ILE A 241 6.40 -0.40 15.93
N ARG A 242 6.33 0.91 16.25
CA ARG A 242 7.41 1.87 15.96
C ARG A 242 8.71 1.47 16.63
N ALA A 243 8.64 1.05 17.90
CA ALA A 243 9.82 0.64 18.66
C ALA A 243 10.52 -0.60 18.05
N HIS A 244 9.75 -1.63 17.69
CA HIS A 244 10.30 -2.85 17.05
C HIS A 244 10.92 -2.56 15.68
N VAL A 245 10.24 -1.75 14.85
CA VAL A 245 10.76 -1.39 13.52
C VAL A 245 12.03 -0.54 13.64
N ARG A 246 12.04 0.46 14.53
CA ARG A 246 13.20 1.33 14.75
C ARG A 246 14.41 0.55 15.29
N ALA A 247 14.19 -0.36 16.23
CA ALA A 247 15.25 -1.22 16.76
C ALA A 247 15.86 -2.11 15.67
N SER A 248 15.02 -2.68 14.79
CA SER A 248 15.49 -3.50 13.67
C SER A 248 16.27 -2.67 12.65
N MET A 249 15.74 -1.53 12.21
CA MET A 249 16.40 -0.68 11.21
C MET A 249 17.68 0.00 11.73
N ALA A 250 17.88 0.12 13.03
CA ALA A 250 19.15 0.55 13.59
C ALA A 250 20.24 -0.54 13.50
N GLY A 251 19.84 -1.82 13.39
CA GLY A 251 20.74 -2.98 13.50
C GLY A 251 21.30 -3.48 12.17
N PHE A 252 20.52 -3.45 11.09
CA PHE A 252 20.89 -4.09 9.83
C PHE A 252 20.45 -3.32 8.58
N ASP A 253 21.09 -3.67 7.46
CA ASP A 253 20.72 -3.21 6.13
C ASP A 253 19.64 -4.14 5.56
N ALA A 254 18.57 -3.56 5.02
CA ALA A 254 17.36 -4.27 4.66
C ALA A 254 17.24 -4.39 3.13
N GLU A 255 16.97 -5.59 2.62
CA GLU A 255 16.77 -5.84 1.19
C GLU A 255 15.42 -6.50 0.91
N TRP A 256 14.66 -5.95 -0.03
CA TRP A 256 13.45 -6.58 -0.55
C TRP A 256 13.59 -6.88 -2.04
N ALA A 257 13.03 -8.00 -2.47
CA ALA A 257 12.78 -8.28 -3.88
C ALA A 257 11.51 -7.54 -4.32
N PHE A 258 11.63 -6.70 -5.36
CA PHE A 258 10.47 -6.16 -6.06
C PHE A 258 10.14 -7.07 -7.23
N GLU A 259 8.94 -7.64 -7.21
CA GLU A 259 8.52 -8.71 -8.09
C GLU A 259 7.24 -8.33 -8.85
N VAL A 260 7.13 -8.83 -10.07
CA VAL A 260 6.04 -8.60 -11.02
C VAL A 260 5.38 -9.93 -11.33
N GLN A 261 4.06 -9.99 -11.23
CA GLN A 261 3.22 -11.12 -11.63
C GLN A 261 2.43 -10.71 -12.86
N LEU A 262 2.77 -11.26 -14.03
CA LEU A 262 2.08 -10.95 -15.28
C LEU A 262 0.81 -11.80 -15.42
N ALA A 263 -0.31 -11.17 -15.78
CA ALA A 263 -1.55 -11.87 -16.08
C ALA A 263 -1.38 -12.77 -17.31
N ARG A 264 -1.98 -13.97 -17.30
CA ARG A 264 -1.91 -14.94 -18.41
C ARG A 264 -3.27 -15.42 -18.90
N ASP A 265 -4.29 -15.31 -18.06
CA ASP A 265 -5.68 -15.60 -18.34
C ASP A 265 -6.57 -14.61 -17.57
N LEU A 266 -7.32 -13.76 -18.27
CA LEU A 266 -8.18 -12.75 -17.62
C LEU A 266 -9.42 -13.34 -16.94
N VAL A 267 -9.74 -14.62 -17.16
CA VAL A 267 -10.78 -15.32 -16.41
C VAL A 267 -10.28 -15.63 -15.00
N CYS A 268 -9.07 -16.19 -14.88
CA CYS A 268 -8.47 -16.53 -13.58
C CYS A 268 -7.74 -15.34 -12.93
N GLN A 269 -7.31 -14.36 -13.73
CA GLN A 269 -6.62 -13.15 -13.32
C GLN A 269 -7.39 -11.88 -13.75
N PRO A 270 -8.62 -11.69 -13.25
CA PRO A 270 -9.50 -10.60 -13.67
C PRO A 270 -8.95 -9.23 -13.27
N ILE A 271 -9.28 -8.23 -14.09
CA ILE A 271 -8.94 -6.82 -13.83
C ILE A 271 -9.95 -6.17 -12.86
N GLU A 272 -11.24 -6.46 -13.07
CA GLU A 272 -12.33 -5.79 -12.35
C GLU A 272 -12.70 -6.44 -11.01
N ASP A 273 -12.14 -7.62 -10.69
CA ASP A 273 -12.25 -8.27 -9.38
C ASP A 273 -10.92 -8.18 -8.61
N ALA A 274 -10.85 -7.21 -7.72
CA ALA A 274 -9.67 -6.97 -6.88
C ALA A 274 -9.48 -8.00 -5.76
N SER A 275 -10.47 -8.84 -5.48
CA SER A 275 -10.42 -9.86 -4.43
C SER A 275 -9.82 -11.19 -4.91
N GLN A 276 -9.65 -11.37 -6.23
CA GLN A 276 -9.07 -12.57 -6.80
C GLN A 276 -7.54 -12.63 -6.56
N ILE A 277 -7.09 -13.68 -5.87
CA ILE A 277 -5.68 -14.06 -5.79
C ILE A 277 -5.30 -14.76 -7.11
N TRP A 278 -4.23 -14.32 -7.75
CA TRP A 278 -3.72 -14.96 -8.96
C TRP A 278 -2.81 -16.11 -8.56
N ASP A 279 -3.15 -17.33 -9.00
CA ASP A 279 -2.37 -18.53 -8.70
C ASP A 279 -0.91 -18.37 -9.16
N GLU A 280 0.05 -18.62 -8.28
CA GLU A 280 1.48 -18.47 -8.57
C GLU A 280 2.01 -19.59 -9.48
N ASP A 281 1.36 -20.76 -9.55
CA ASP A 281 1.73 -21.82 -10.47
C ASP A 281 1.30 -21.49 -11.91
N GLU A 282 0.21 -20.73 -12.06
CA GLU A 282 -0.28 -20.27 -13.37
C GLU A 282 0.40 -18.98 -13.80
N ALA A 283 0.55 -18.03 -12.87
CA ALA A 283 1.14 -16.71 -13.06
C ALA A 283 2.19 -16.47 -11.97
N PRO A 284 3.46 -16.91 -12.15
CA PRO A 284 4.47 -16.74 -11.13
C PRO A 284 4.94 -15.27 -11.03
N PHE A 285 5.33 -14.88 -9.82
CA PHE A 285 6.08 -13.65 -9.59
C PHE A 285 7.52 -13.78 -10.10
N ALA A 286 7.99 -12.79 -10.84
CA ALA A 286 9.37 -12.67 -11.27
C ALA A 286 10.01 -11.41 -10.68
N GLN A 287 11.19 -11.56 -10.08
CA GLN A 287 11.94 -10.43 -9.55
C GLN A 287 12.49 -9.56 -10.69
N VAL A 288 12.22 -8.25 -10.62
CA VAL A 288 12.67 -7.26 -11.60
C VAL A 288 13.59 -6.20 -11.00
N ALA A 289 13.58 -6.06 -9.67
CA ALA A 289 14.44 -5.13 -8.97
C ALA A 289 14.75 -5.61 -7.53
N THR A 290 15.77 -4.99 -6.94
CA THR A 290 16.08 -5.13 -5.51
C THR A 290 16.00 -3.75 -4.86
N LEU A 291 15.16 -3.62 -3.84
CA LEU A 291 15.11 -2.45 -2.99
C LEU A 291 16.10 -2.64 -1.84
N ARG A 292 17.03 -1.69 -1.68
CA ARG A 292 18.05 -1.68 -0.61
C ARG A 292 17.81 -0.48 0.28
N VAL A 293 17.70 -0.71 1.59
CA VAL A 293 17.51 0.34 2.60
C VAL A 293 18.62 0.17 3.64
N PRO A 294 19.59 1.10 3.70
CA PRO A 294 20.64 1.02 4.72
C PRO A 294 20.03 1.18 6.12
N ARG A 295 20.76 0.67 7.12
CA ARG A 295 20.43 0.90 8.53
C ARG A 295 20.27 2.39 8.81
N GLN A 296 19.22 2.77 9.52
CA GLN A 296 18.86 4.15 9.80
C GLN A 296 17.89 4.27 10.97
N ASP A 297 17.73 5.48 11.48
CA ASP A 297 16.60 5.78 12.36
C ASP A 297 15.32 5.89 11.52
N SER A 298 14.44 4.89 11.66
CA SER A 298 13.17 4.85 10.91
C SER A 298 12.15 5.92 11.31
N LEU A 299 12.49 6.76 12.31
CA LEU A 299 11.70 7.88 12.80
C LEU A 299 12.57 9.14 12.96
N ASP A 300 13.62 9.27 12.15
CA ASP A 300 14.37 10.52 12.06
C ASP A 300 13.38 11.69 11.84
N PRO A 301 13.38 12.73 12.71
CA PRO A 301 12.37 13.79 12.65
C PRO A 301 12.33 14.52 11.30
N ALA A 302 13.48 14.75 10.67
CA ALA A 302 13.52 15.44 9.38
C ALA A 302 12.92 14.59 8.26
N GLN A 303 13.22 13.29 8.23
CA GLN A 303 12.58 12.36 7.29
C GLN A 303 11.07 12.23 7.54
N VAL A 304 10.64 12.19 8.80
CA VAL A 304 9.21 12.13 9.16
C VAL A 304 8.49 13.39 8.69
N ASP A 305 9.04 14.57 8.94
CA ASP A 305 8.45 15.83 8.49
C ASP A 305 8.36 15.89 6.95
N GLN A 306 9.42 15.49 6.27
CA GLN A 306 9.49 15.52 4.81
C GLN A 306 8.54 14.50 4.15
N VAL A 307 8.52 13.25 4.64
CA VAL A 307 7.84 12.13 3.99
C VAL A 307 6.46 11.87 4.59
N ASP A 308 6.35 11.75 5.91
CA ASP A 308 5.05 11.48 6.53
C ASP A 308 4.15 12.72 6.47
N LEU A 309 4.66 13.92 6.71
CA LEU A 309 3.82 15.13 6.70
C LEU A 309 3.78 15.79 5.32
N GLY A 310 4.96 16.04 4.73
CA GLY A 310 5.14 16.83 3.52
C GLY A 310 4.84 16.11 2.21
N MET A 311 4.91 14.78 2.15
CA MET A 311 4.83 14.04 0.89
C MET A 311 3.44 13.43 0.63
N ARG A 312 3.11 13.27 -0.67
CA ARG A 312 1.97 12.49 -1.15
C ARG A 312 2.43 11.16 -1.76
N PHE A 313 1.77 10.10 -1.35
CA PHE A 313 1.78 8.80 -2.02
C PHE A 313 0.43 8.58 -2.70
N SER A 314 0.40 8.18 -3.96
CA SER A 314 -0.82 7.95 -4.72
C SER A 314 -0.61 6.87 -5.77
N PRO A 315 -1.49 5.86 -5.92
CA PRO A 315 -1.34 4.85 -6.97
C PRO A 315 -1.41 5.48 -8.38
N TRP A 316 -2.00 6.67 -8.50
CA TRP A 316 -2.07 7.47 -9.73
C TRP A 316 -0.89 8.43 -9.93
N ASN A 317 0.16 8.35 -9.10
CA ASN A 317 1.39 9.12 -9.30
C ASN A 317 2.47 8.26 -9.95
N GLY A 318 2.65 8.39 -11.26
CA GLY A 318 3.57 7.52 -11.98
C GLY A 318 3.51 7.62 -13.49
N LEU A 319 4.12 6.63 -14.13
CA LEU A 319 4.19 6.46 -15.57
C LEU A 319 2.85 5.95 -16.13
N GLN A 320 2.51 6.35 -17.37
CA GLN A 320 1.38 5.76 -18.10
C GLN A 320 1.54 4.25 -18.29
N ALA A 321 2.79 3.78 -18.40
CA ALA A 321 3.11 2.36 -18.49
C ALA A 321 2.73 1.57 -17.22
N HIS A 322 2.54 2.25 -16.08
CA HIS A 322 2.13 1.68 -14.80
C HIS A 322 0.75 2.21 -14.37
N ARG A 323 -0.15 2.47 -15.32
CA ARG A 323 -1.52 2.95 -15.04
C ARG A 323 -2.27 1.96 -14.13
N PRO A 324 -2.84 2.39 -13.01
CA PRO A 324 -3.72 1.53 -12.20
C PRO A 324 -4.94 1.06 -13.02
N LEU A 325 -5.28 -0.23 -12.96
CA LEU A 325 -6.41 -0.82 -13.70
C LEU A 325 -7.50 -1.35 -12.76
N GLY A 326 -8.73 -1.36 -13.27
CA GLY A 326 -9.91 -1.88 -12.57
C GLY A 326 -10.62 -0.84 -11.71
N GLY A 327 -11.91 -1.06 -11.46
CA GLY A 327 -12.81 -0.11 -10.77
C GLY A 327 -12.29 0.34 -9.40
N VAL A 328 -11.71 -0.57 -8.60
CA VAL A 328 -11.12 -0.21 -7.30
C VAL A 328 -9.99 0.80 -7.45
N ASN A 329 -9.11 0.62 -8.43
CA ASN A 329 -8.01 1.55 -8.68
C ASN A 329 -8.51 2.89 -9.22
N ARG A 330 -9.45 2.90 -10.18
CA ARG A 330 -10.07 4.13 -10.68
C ARG A 330 -10.73 4.92 -9.56
N ALA A 331 -11.46 4.24 -8.68
CA ALA A 331 -12.14 4.84 -7.54
C ALA A 331 -11.20 5.42 -6.48
N ARG A 332 -9.93 4.98 -6.44
CA ARG A 332 -8.90 5.54 -5.54
C ARG A 332 -8.34 6.88 -6.03
N ARG A 333 -8.48 7.26 -7.30
CA ARG A 333 -7.81 8.46 -7.84
C ARG A 333 -8.14 9.75 -7.08
N LEU A 334 -9.42 10.13 -7.07
CA LEU A 334 -9.88 11.39 -6.49
C LEU A 334 -9.76 11.42 -4.95
N PRO A 335 -10.05 10.33 -4.20
CA PRO A 335 -9.87 10.33 -2.75
C PRO A 335 -8.44 10.63 -2.27
N TYR A 336 -7.42 10.09 -2.94
CA TYR A 336 -6.02 10.37 -2.59
C TYR A 336 -5.66 11.85 -2.85
N GLU A 337 -6.17 12.41 -3.95
CA GLU A 337 -6.02 13.83 -4.25
C GLU A 337 -6.72 14.71 -3.20
N GLN A 338 -7.98 14.43 -2.88
CA GLN A 338 -8.74 15.15 -1.87
C GLN A 338 -8.05 15.10 -0.50
N SER A 339 -7.58 13.93 -0.07
CA SER A 339 -6.88 13.79 1.22
C SER A 339 -5.61 14.63 1.25
N ALA A 340 -4.78 14.60 0.20
CA ALA A 340 -3.57 15.42 0.12
C ALA A 340 -3.90 16.92 0.17
N GLN A 341 -4.87 17.38 -0.63
CA GLN A 341 -5.27 18.79 -0.66
C GLN A 341 -5.89 19.25 0.68
N PHE A 342 -6.70 18.41 1.32
CA PHE A 342 -7.29 18.70 2.63
C PHE A 342 -6.20 18.89 3.68
N ARG A 343 -5.25 17.95 3.77
CA ARG A 343 -4.11 18.05 4.69
C ARG A 343 -3.29 19.31 4.42
N ALA A 344 -2.98 19.60 3.15
CA ALA A 344 -2.21 20.78 2.77
C ALA A 344 -2.85 22.07 3.29
N ARG A 345 -4.17 22.23 3.05
CA ARG A 345 -4.93 23.41 3.47
C ARG A 345 -5.09 23.50 4.98
N PHE A 346 -5.48 22.40 5.63
CA PHE A 346 -5.78 22.39 7.06
C PHE A 346 -4.51 22.61 7.89
N ASN A 347 -3.43 21.92 7.54
CA ASN A 347 -2.15 21.99 8.27
C ASN A 347 -1.32 23.22 7.89
N ARG A 348 -1.71 23.98 6.85
CA ARG A 348 -0.96 25.11 6.28
C ARG A 348 0.48 24.74 5.91
N CYS A 349 0.68 23.48 5.53
CA CYS A 349 1.94 22.92 5.09
C CYS A 349 1.69 22.40 3.67
N PRO A 350 2.25 23.03 2.63
CA PRO A 350 2.10 22.52 1.28
C PRO A 350 2.56 21.06 1.20
N ILE A 351 1.86 20.26 0.40
CA ILE A 351 2.36 18.95 0.06
C ILE A 351 3.40 19.14 -1.03
N HIS A 352 4.64 18.83 -0.69
CA HIS A 352 5.78 18.92 -1.56
C HIS A 352 6.03 17.53 -2.18
N ASP A 353 6.38 17.48 -3.46
CA ASP A 353 7.33 16.45 -3.87
C ASP A 353 8.71 16.87 -3.37
N LEU A 354 9.65 15.93 -3.30
CA LEU A 354 11.01 16.27 -2.87
C LEU A 354 11.59 17.29 -3.86
N ASP A 355 11.83 18.51 -3.38
CA ASP A 355 12.70 19.44 -4.09
C ASP A 355 14.05 18.75 -4.21
N MET A 356 14.43 18.40 -5.45
CA MET A 356 15.78 17.96 -5.74
C MET A 356 16.69 19.12 -5.39
N ALA A 357 17.51 18.96 -4.34
CA ALA A 357 18.64 19.86 -4.14
C ALA A 357 19.48 19.83 -5.42
N GLU A 358 19.70 21.03 -6.01
CA GLU A 358 20.54 21.26 -7.19
C GLU A 358 21.97 20.73 -7.01
#